data_AF-A0A7S3GSS6-F1
#
_entry.id   AF-A0A7S3GSS6-F1
#
_cell.length_a   1.000
_cell.length_b   1.000
_cell.length_c   1.000
_cell.angle_alpha   90.00
_cell.angle_beta   90.00
_cell.angle_gamma   90.00
#
_symmetry.space_group_name_H-M   'P 1'
#
loop_
_entity.id
_entity.type
_entity.pdbx_description
1 polymer ?
#
loop_
_entity_poly.entity_id
_entity_poly.type
_entity_poly.pdbx_seq_one_letter_code
_entity_poly.pdbx_strand_id
1 'polypeptide(L)'
;GTGGVGMNEDGEVEEGDDGDADAVQLLNKVGSGGLVWADSGKLLVLSKLLPLWYTEGHKVLIFSQTRGMLSVIESMVRELGFLYLRMDGSTPVGKRAGLVNRFNTEKNIFVMLLTTRT
;
A
#
# COMPACT_ATOMS: atom_id res chain seq x y z
N GLY A 1 -12.57 8.34 28.11
CA GLY A 1 -13.78 9.16 27.92
C GLY A 1 -14.40 8.76 26.61
N THR A 2 -15.70 8.47 26.63
CA THR A 2 -16.50 8.02 25.48
C THR A 2 -16.57 9.13 24.42
N GLY A 3 -16.06 8.87 23.21
CA GLY A 3 -16.25 9.74 22.05
C GLY A 3 -17.64 9.50 21.45
N GLY A 4 -18.54 10.47 21.58
CA GLY A 4 -19.85 10.45 20.95
C GLY A 4 -19.78 10.96 19.51
N VAL A 5 -20.60 10.36 18.64
CA VAL A 5 -20.86 10.83 17.27
C VAL A 5 -21.77 12.06 17.36
N GLY A 6 -21.34 13.20 16.82
CA GLY A 6 -22.17 14.39 16.65
C GLY A 6 -23.00 14.27 15.38
N MET A 7 -24.31 14.52 15.48
CA MET A 7 -25.24 14.65 14.35
C MET A 7 -25.64 16.12 14.25
N ASN A 8 -25.52 16.72 13.07
CA ASN A 8 -26.00 18.08 12.80
C ASN A 8 -27.50 18.05 12.46
N GLU A 9 -28.18 19.19 12.60
CA GLU A 9 -29.64 19.32 12.56
C GLU A 9 -30.29 19.02 11.19
N ASP A 10 -29.49 18.84 10.13
CA ASP A 10 -29.96 18.56 8.76
C ASP A 10 -29.83 17.08 8.32
N GLY A 11 -29.36 16.19 9.21
CA GLY A 11 -29.37 14.73 8.97
C GLY A 11 -28.32 14.21 7.97
N GLU A 12 -27.36 15.04 7.55
CA GLU A 12 -26.20 14.61 6.78
C GLU A 12 -25.11 14.04 7.71
N VAL A 13 -24.58 12.88 7.34
CA VAL A 13 -23.38 12.30 7.97
C VAL A 13 -22.18 13.09 7.44
N GLU A 14 -21.46 13.80 8.30
CA GLU A 14 -20.13 14.31 7.94
C GLU A 14 -19.23 13.11 7.65
N GLU A 15 -18.86 12.92 6.38
CA GLU A 15 -17.72 12.08 6.05
C GLU A 15 -16.47 12.75 6.62
N GLY A 16 -15.95 12.18 7.70
CA GLY A 16 -14.66 12.56 8.24
C GLY A 16 -13.58 12.34 7.20
N ASP A 17 -12.92 13.42 6.79
CA ASP A 17 -11.67 13.39 6.04
C ASP A 17 -10.53 12.98 6.99
N ASP A 18 -10.52 11.69 7.34
CA ASP A 18 -9.60 11.10 8.30
C ASP A 18 -8.28 10.64 7.63
N GLY A 19 -8.27 10.62 6.29
CA GLY A 19 -7.24 9.96 5.48
C GLY A 19 -5.85 10.61 5.59
N ASP A 20 -5.82 11.94 5.74
CA ASP A 20 -4.57 12.70 5.80
C ASP A 20 -3.87 12.57 7.16
N ALA A 21 -4.63 12.48 8.25
CA ALA A 21 -4.08 12.39 9.60
C ALA A 21 -3.32 11.08 9.83
N ASP A 22 -3.81 9.98 9.25
CA ASP A 22 -3.21 8.65 9.39
C ASP A 22 -1.92 8.54 8.55
N ALA A 23 -1.92 9.11 7.33
CA ALA A 23 -0.74 9.19 6.47
C ALA A 23 0.38 10.02 7.11
N VAL A 24 0.05 11.16 7.73
CA VAL A 24 1.02 12.02 8.43
C VAL A 24 1.62 11.32 9.67
N GLN A 25 0.84 10.53 10.41
CA GLN A 25 1.36 9.73 11.51
C GLN A 25 2.31 8.61 11.04
N LEU A 26 1.98 7.95 9.92
CA LEU A 26 2.87 6.95 9.32
C LEU A 26 4.19 7.58 8.87
N LEU A 27 4.16 8.77 8.28
CA LEU A 27 5.38 9.51 7.89
C LEU A 27 6.28 9.85 9.09
N ASN A 28 5.70 10.22 10.22
CA ASN A 28 6.48 10.51 11.44
C ASN A 28 7.13 9.26 12.04
N LYS A 29 6.54 8.07 11.84
CA LYS A 29 7.12 6.78 12.26
C LYS A 29 8.38 6.41 11.45
N VAL A 30 8.47 6.83 10.19
CA VAL A 30 9.61 6.53 9.30
C VAL A 30 10.92 7.18 9.79
N GLY A 31 10.83 8.27 10.56
CA GLY A 31 12.00 9.01 11.05
C GLY A 31 12.71 8.41 12.27
N SER A 32 12.23 7.31 12.85
CA SER A 32 12.76 6.80 14.14
C SER A 32 12.95 5.28 14.13
N GLY A 33 13.90 4.79 13.32
CA GLY A 33 14.54 3.49 13.52
C GLY A 33 14.36 2.46 12.39
N GLY A 34 15.48 2.05 11.78
CA GLY A 34 15.67 0.69 11.25
C GLY A 34 14.98 0.28 9.94
N LEU A 35 14.25 1.17 9.28
CA LEU A 35 13.55 0.83 8.03
C LEU A 35 14.52 0.82 6.85
N VAL A 36 14.82 -0.37 6.33
CA VAL A 36 15.80 -0.61 5.24
C VAL A 36 15.51 0.22 3.98
N TRP A 37 14.25 0.60 3.75
CA TRP A 37 13.84 1.34 2.57
C TRP A 37 13.92 2.87 2.74
N ALA A 38 14.00 3.39 3.96
CA ALA A 38 13.91 4.81 4.26
C ALA A 38 15.09 5.64 3.70
N ASP A 39 16.24 5.00 3.48
CA ASP A 39 17.42 5.65 2.89
C ASP A 39 17.31 5.84 1.36
N SER A 40 16.30 5.25 0.71
CA SER A 40 16.08 5.39 -0.73
C SER A 40 15.12 6.52 -1.04
N GLY A 41 15.61 7.59 -1.68
CA GLY A 41 14.78 8.71 -2.12
C GLY A 41 13.59 8.29 -3.02
N LYS A 42 13.75 7.25 -3.84
CA LYS A 42 12.65 6.72 -4.66
C LYS A 42 11.57 6.06 -3.80
N LEU A 43 11.97 5.31 -2.77
CA LEU A 43 11.03 4.65 -1.86
C LEU A 43 10.38 5.65 -0.91
N LEU A 44 11.10 6.70 -0.51
CA LEU A 44 10.55 7.84 0.22
C LEU A 44 9.48 8.60 -0.55
N VAL A 45 9.64 8.75 -1.87
CA VAL A 45 8.58 9.33 -2.72
C VAL A 45 7.43 8.34 -2.85
N LEU A 46 7.71 7.06 -3.10
CA LEU A 46 6.69 6.04 -3.23
C LEU A 46 5.86 5.86 -1.94
N SER A 47 6.47 5.95 -0.76
CA SER A 47 5.77 5.86 0.53
C SER A 47 4.79 7.01 0.76
N LYS A 48 4.98 8.15 0.08
CA LYS A 48 4.05 9.29 0.08
C LYS A 48 2.94 9.15 -0.96
N LEU A 49 3.24 8.52 -2.11
CA LEU A 49 2.27 8.33 -3.18
C LEU A 49 1.27 7.20 -2.90
N LEU A 50 1.72 6.11 -2.25
CA LEU A 50 0.85 4.97 -1.99
C LEU A 50 -0.37 5.30 -1.12
N PRO A 51 -0.29 6.08 -0.03
CA PRO A 51 -1.47 6.50 0.73
C PRO A 51 -2.47 7.31 -0.11
N LEU A 52 -1.99 8.26 -0.92
CA LEU A 52 -2.84 9.07 -1.79
C LEU A 52 -3.61 8.20 -2.80
N TRP A 53 -2.92 7.28 -3.47
CA TRP A 53 -3.58 6.37 -4.41
C TRP A 53 -4.51 5.37 -3.72
N TYR A 54 -4.26 5.06 -2.45
CA TYR A 54 -5.13 4.20 -1.66
C TYR A 54 -6.46 4.90 -1.33
N THR A 55 -6.40 6.17 -0.90
CA THR A 55 -7.61 6.97 -0.60
C THR A 55 -8.43 7.26 -1.86
N GLU A 56 -7.77 7.45 -3.01
CA GLU A 56 -8.42 7.60 -4.33
C GLU A 56 -9.00 6.28 -4.88
N GLY A 57 -8.77 5.14 -4.21
CA GLY A 57 -9.28 3.83 -4.62
C GLY A 57 -8.60 3.23 -5.84
N HIS A 58 -7.38 3.67 -6.17
CA HIS A 58 -6.60 3.13 -7.27
C HIS A 58 -5.94 1.79 -6.93
N LYS A 59 -5.60 0.99 -7.94
CA LYS A 59 -4.78 -0.22 -7.80
C LYS A 59 -3.39 0.03 -8.36
N VAL A 60 -2.35 -0.49 -7.70
CA VAL A 60 -0.96 -0.20 -8.04
C VAL A 60 -0.21 -1.46 -8.48
N LEU A 61 0.49 -1.37 -9.61
CA LEU A 61 1.44 -2.38 -10.06
C LEU A 61 2.87 -1.86 -9.88
N ILE A 62 3.72 -2.60 -9.19
CA ILE A 62 5.13 -2.24 -9.01
C ILE A 62 5.99 -3.30 -9.68
N PHE A 63 6.81 -2.86 -10.63
CA PHE A 63 7.75 -3.71 -11.35
C PHE A 63 9.17 -3.51 -10.83
N SER A 64 9.91 -4.60 -10.70
CA SER A 64 11.36 -4.54 -10.45
C SER A 64 12.10 -5.63 -11.20
N GLN A 65 13.32 -5.34 -11.64
CA GLN A 65 14.15 -6.34 -12.31
C GLN A 65 14.68 -7.41 -11.35
N THR A 66 14.88 -7.08 -10.07
CA THR A 66 15.47 -8.01 -9.10
C THR A 66 14.50 -8.40 -8.00
N ARG A 67 14.56 -9.67 -7.57
CA ARG A 67 13.79 -10.17 -6.43
C ARG A 67 14.21 -9.51 -5.11
N GLY A 68 15.48 -9.13 -4.97
CA GLY A 68 16.00 -8.46 -3.79
C GLY A 68 15.34 -7.09 -3.60
N MET A 69 15.24 -6.30 -4.68
CA MET A 69 14.55 -5.01 -4.61
C MET A 69 13.05 -5.18 -4.35
N LEU A 70 12.40 -6.21 -4.94
CA LEU A 70 11.02 -6.52 -4.57
C LEU A 70 10.87 -6.82 -3.08
N SER A 71 11.81 -7.54 -2.46
CA SER A 71 11.74 -7.81 -1.02
C SER A 71 11.88 -6.54 -0.17
N VAL A 72 12.68 -5.56 -0.60
CA VAL A 72 12.76 -4.24 0.07
C VAL A 72 11.44 -3.49 -0.06
N ILE A 73 10.85 -3.45 -1.26
CA ILE A 73 9.55 -2.82 -1.51
C ILE A 73 8.45 -3.55 -0.73
N GLU A 74 8.50 -4.87 -0.66
CA GLU A 74 7.55 -5.70 0.10
C GLU A 74 7.58 -5.37 1.59
N SER A 75 8.77 -5.14 2.17
CA SER A 75 8.91 -4.67 3.57
C SER A 75 8.21 -3.31 3.74
N MET A 76 8.48 -2.35 2.85
CA MET A 76 7.85 -1.03 2.89
C MET A 76 6.32 -1.12 2.81
N VAL A 77 5.78 -1.85 1.83
CA VAL A 77 4.33 -1.99 1.65
C VAL A 77 3.68 -2.66 2.87
N ARG A 78 4.36 -3.67 3.46
CA ARG A 78 3.90 -4.34 4.69
C ARG A 78 3.90 -3.39 5.89
N GLU A 79 4.94 -2.60 6.06
CA GLU A 79 5.06 -1.64 7.16
C GLU A 79 4.06 -0.49 7.06
N LEU A 80 3.70 -0.08 5.84
CA LEU A 80 2.62 0.86 5.56
C LEU A 80 1.22 0.25 5.73
N GLY A 81 1.10 -1.06 6.00
CA GLY A 81 -0.18 -1.72 6.29
C GLY A 81 -1.02 -2.08 5.08
N PHE A 82 -0.48 -1.99 3.86
CA PHE A 82 -1.25 -2.30 2.65
C PHE A 82 -1.29 -3.79 2.34
N LEU A 83 -2.45 -4.28 1.86
CA LEU A 83 -2.57 -5.64 1.33
C LEU A 83 -2.02 -5.72 -0.09
N TYR A 84 -1.18 -6.74 -0.34
CA TYR A 84 -0.52 -6.92 -1.62
C TYR A 84 -0.46 -8.38 -2.06
N LEU A 85 -0.19 -8.57 -3.36
CA LEU A 85 0.23 -9.84 -3.94
C LEU A 85 1.63 -9.71 -4.53
N ARG A 86 2.36 -10.83 -4.58
CA ARG A 86 3.67 -10.91 -5.23
C ARG A 86 3.65 -12.00 -6.28
N MET A 87 4.13 -11.68 -7.48
CA MET A 87 4.31 -12.63 -8.57
C MET A 87 5.68 -12.41 -9.21
N ASP A 88 6.60 -13.35 -9.00
CA ASP A 88 7.96 -13.29 -9.51
C ASP A 88 8.39 -14.58 -10.24
N GLY A 89 9.67 -14.65 -10.62
CA GLY A 89 10.25 -15.81 -11.30
C GLY A 89 10.10 -17.15 -10.55
N SER A 90 9.93 -17.12 -9.23
CA SER A 90 9.68 -18.33 -8.42
C SER A 90 8.21 -18.75 -8.37
N THR A 91 7.30 -17.90 -8.85
CA THR A 91 5.87 -18.20 -8.87
C THR A 91 5.54 -19.23 -9.96
N PRO A 92 4.97 -20.40 -9.60
CA PRO A 92 4.59 -21.42 -10.57
C PRO A 92 3.63 -20.88 -11.63
N VAL A 93 3.83 -21.26 -12.90
CA VAL A 93 3.03 -20.76 -14.03
C VAL A 93 1.52 -20.96 -13.79
N GLY A 94 1.11 -22.13 -13.30
CA GLY A 94 -0.29 -22.44 -13.01
C GLY A 94 -0.93 -21.56 -11.93
N LYS A 95 -0.15 -20.90 -11.07
CA LYS A 95 -0.68 -19.99 -10.03
C LYS A 95 -0.80 -18.53 -10.49
N ARG A 96 -0.15 -18.15 -11.60
CA ARG A 96 -0.06 -16.75 -12.06
C ARG A 96 -1.42 -16.18 -12.43
N ALA A 97 -2.20 -16.91 -13.22
CA ALA A 97 -3.55 -16.51 -13.60
C ALA A 97 -4.45 -16.31 -12.39
N GLY A 98 -4.34 -17.18 -11.38
CA GLY A 98 -5.08 -17.06 -10.12
C GLY A 98 -4.71 -15.80 -9.33
N LEU A 99 -3.42 -15.45 -9.25
CA LEU A 99 -2.98 -14.22 -8.59
C LEU A 99 -3.50 -12.97 -9.30
N VAL A 100 -3.43 -12.94 -10.64
CA VAL A 100 -3.98 -11.83 -11.43
C VAL A 100 -5.49 -11.72 -11.24
N ASN A 101 -6.21 -12.85 -11.28
CA ASN A 101 -7.65 -12.85 -11.04
C ASN A 101 -8.00 -12.30 -9.66
N ARG A 102 -7.31 -12.79 -8.61
CA ARG A 102 -7.49 -12.30 -7.24
C ARG A 102 -7.21 -10.80 -7.14
N PHE A 103 -6.13 -10.30 -7.75
CA PHE A 103 -5.85 -8.88 -7.78
C PHE A 103 -6.98 -8.08 -8.44
N ASN A 104 -7.58 -8.59 -9.51
CA ASN A 104 -8.67 -7.90 -10.20
C ASN A 104 -10.01 -7.97 -9.46
N THR A 105 -10.28 -9.05 -8.71
CA THR A 105 -11.58 -9.29 -8.06
C THR A 105 -11.64 -8.81 -6.61
N GLU A 106 -10.55 -8.96 -5.85
CA GLU A 106 -10.51 -8.60 -4.43
C GLU A 106 -10.21 -7.09 -4.29
N LYS A 107 -11.21 -6.30 -3.88
CA LYS A 107 -11.10 -4.83 -3.78
C LYS A 107 -10.08 -4.37 -2.74
N ASN A 108 -9.91 -5.15 -1.67
CA ASN A 108 -8.97 -4.86 -0.57
C ASN A 108 -7.50 -5.08 -0.96
N ILE A 109 -7.19 -5.82 -2.03
CA ILE A 109 -5.82 -5.97 -2.51
C ILE A 109 -5.44 -4.74 -3.33
N PHE A 110 -4.52 -3.94 -2.78
CA PHE A 110 -4.13 -2.65 -3.32
C PHE A 110 -2.92 -2.73 -4.26
N VAL A 111 -1.87 -3.47 -3.87
CA VAL A 111 -0.59 -3.50 -4.59
C VAL A 111 -0.31 -4.88 -5.18
N MET A 112 0.23 -4.94 -6.40
CA MET A 112 0.84 -6.15 -6.95
C MET A 112 2.32 -5.92 -7.27
N LEU A 113 3.19 -6.75 -6.68
CA LEU A 113 4.63 -6.72 -6.83
C LEU A 113 5.07 -7.73 -7.90
N LEU A 114 5.80 -7.25 -8.91
CA LEU A 114 6.08 -8.00 -10.14
C LEU A 114 7.57 -7.96 -10.46
N THR A 115 8.17 -9.12 -10.78
CA THR A 115 9.43 -9.10 -11.52
C THR A 115 9.16 -9.06 -13.01
N THR A 116 9.86 -8.19 -13.73
CA THR A 116 9.96 -8.29 -15.18
C THR A 116 10.77 -9.52 -15.55
N ARG A 117 10.21 -10.38 -16.40
CA ARG A 117 10.93 -11.53 -16.95
C ARG A 117 11.73 -11.00 -18.15
N THR A 118 13.06 -11.00 -18.05
CA THR A 118 13.95 -10.83 -19.21
C THR A 118 14.56 -12.18 -19.54
#